data_AF-A0A378FYC9-F1
#
_entry.id   AF-A0A378FYC9-F1
#
_cell.length_a   1.000
_cell.length_b   1.000
_cell.length_c   1.000
_cell.angle_alpha   90.00
_cell.angle_beta   90.00
_cell.angle_gamma   90.00
#
_symmetry.space_group_name_H-M   'P 1'
#
loop_
_entity.id
_entity.type
_entity.pdbx_description
1 polymer ?
#
loop_
_entity_poly.entity_id
_entity_poly.type
_entity_poly.pdbx_seq_one_letter_code
_entity_poly.pdbx_strand_id
1 'polypeptide(L)'
;MPVLLLVLAAIAIYALTLAPMTWVLLAEIFPNRVRGLAMSLGTLALWIACFLLTYTFPLLNAGLGAAGSFLLYGVICAAGYLYILRNVPETKGITLEALEEQLAQRHTGVNAAKQEQMR
;
A
#
# COMPACT_ATOMS: atom_id res chain seq x y z
N MET A 1 -30.12 -5.84 24.26
CA MET A 1 -29.73 -7.17 23.73
C MET A 1 -29.93 -7.33 22.22
N PRO A 2 -31.12 -7.07 21.61
CA PRO A 2 -31.30 -7.26 20.16
C PRO A 2 -30.46 -6.28 19.30
N VAL A 3 -30.29 -5.04 19.75
CA VAL A 3 -29.45 -4.04 19.05
C VAL A 3 -27.97 -4.47 18.97
N LEU A 4 -27.44 -5.08 20.04
CA LEU A 4 -26.06 -5.57 20.07
C LEU A 4 -25.88 -6.70 19.05
N LEU A 5 -26.82 -7.64 18.98
CA LEU A 5 -26.81 -8.73 18.00
C LEU A 5 -26.87 -8.22 16.56
N LEU A 6 -27.73 -7.23 16.28
CA LEU A 6 -27.83 -6.62 14.95
C LEU A 6 -26.55 -5.89 14.56
N VAL A 7 -25.95 -5.14 15.49
CA VAL A 7 -24.68 -4.43 15.24
C VAL A 7 -23.55 -5.42 15.00
N LEU A 8 -23.43 -6.48 15.81
CA LEU A 8 -22.42 -7.52 15.63
C LEU A 8 -22.62 -8.29 14.32
N ALA A 9 -23.86 -8.60 13.96
CA ALA A 9 -24.17 -9.25 12.68
C ALA A 9 -23.83 -8.35 11.49
N ALA A 10 -24.15 -7.05 11.56
CA ALA A 10 -23.79 -6.10 10.51
C ALA A 10 -22.28 -5.95 10.35
N ILE A 11 -21.52 -5.88 11.46
CA ILE A 11 -20.06 -5.83 11.43
C ILE A 11 -19.49 -7.14 10.88
N ALA A 12 -20.03 -8.30 11.25
CA ALA A 12 -19.58 -9.59 10.75
C ALA A 12 -19.80 -9.72 9.23
N ILE A 13 -20.98 -9.34 8.73
CA ILE A 13 -21.29 -9.35 7.28
C ILE A 13 -20.36 -8.36 6.55
N TYR A 14 -20.16 -7.17 7.09
CA TYR A 14 -19.25 -6.17 6.52
C TYR A 14 -17.81 -6.67 6.44
N ALA A 15 -17.29 -7.24 7.54
CA ALA A 15 -15.94 -7.77 7.65
C ALA A 15 -15.71 -8.97 6.71
N LEU A 16 -16.73 -9.79 6.46
CA LEU A 16 -16.64 -10.93 5.56
C LEU A 16 -16.80 -10.57 4.08
N THR A 17 -17.40 -9.42 3.77
CA THR A 17 -17.68 -9.04 2.38
C THR A 17 -16.68 -8.01 1.90
N LEU A 18 -16.63 -6.83 2.52
CA LEU A 18 -15.91 -5.68 1.97
C LEU A 18 -14.41 -5.74 2.20
N ALA A 19 -13.97 -6.18 3.37
CA ALA A 19 -12.54 -6.32 3.66
C ALA A 19 -11.88 -7.36 2.75
N PRO A 20 -12.29 -8.64 2.71
CA PRO A 20 -11.65 -9.62 1.82
C PRO A 20 -11.87 -9.31 0.35
N MET A 21 -13.03 -8.77 -0.07
CA MET A 21 -13.27 -8.42 -1.48
C MET A 21 -12.28 -7.35 -1.99
N THR A 22 -11.98 -6.33 -1.18
CA THR A 22 -11.02 -5.29 -1.59
C THR A 22 -9.60 -5.84 -1.69
N TRP A 23 -9.17 -6.68 -0.75
CA TRP A 23 -7.86 -7.34 -0.83
C TRP A 23 -7.75 -8.33 -2.00
N VAL A 24 -8.83 -9.04 -2.33
CA VAL A 24 -8.89 -9.98 -3.46
C VAL A 24 -8.86 -9.25 -4.80
N LEU A 25 -9.70 -8.21 -4.99
CA LEU A 25 -9.69 -7.39 -6.20
C LEU A 25 -8.32 -6.73 -6.43
N LEU A 26 -7.68 -6.25 -5.36
CA LEU A 26 -6.33 -5.71 -5.43
C LEU A 26 -5.33 -6.79 -5.89
N ALA A 27 -5.47 -8.02 -5.39
CA ALA A 27 -4.68 -9.18 -5.81
C ALA A 27 -4.98 -9.69 -7.24
N GLU A 28 -6.08 -9.28 -7.86
CA GLU A 28 -6.42 -9.57 -9.25
C GLU A 28 -5.90 -8.50 -10.23
N ILE A 29 -5.87 -7.24 -9.79
CA ILE A 29 -5.30 -6.12 -10.55
C ILE A 29 -3.79 -6.25 -10.70
N PHE A 30 -3.11 -6.80 -9.68
CA PHE A 30 -1.67 -6.97 -9.70
C PHE A 30 -1.23 -8.34 -10.21
N PRO A 31 -0.15 -8.38 -11.00
CA PRO A 31 0.35 -9.63 -11.55
C PRO A 31 0.98 -10.58 -10.57
N ASN A 32 0.86 -11.88 -10.86
CA ASN A 32 1.28 -12.95 -9.97
C ASN A 32 2.73 -12.83 -9.46
N ARG A 33 3.66 -12.29 -10.28
CA ARG A 33 5.09 -12.17 -9.95
C ARG A 33 5.44 -11.02 -9.00
N VAL A 34 4.72 -9.89 -9.04
CA VAL A 34 4.94 -8.76 -8.09
C VAL A 34 3.85 -8.61 -7.05
N ARG A 35 2.74 -9.34 -7.17
CA ARG A 35 1.60 -9.31 -6.25
C ARG A 35 2.02 -9.52 -4.80
N GLY A 36 2.84 -10.53 -4.52
CA GLY A 36 3.31 -10.79 -3.16
C GLY A 36 4.10 -9.61 -2.57
N LEU A 37 4.98 -8.99 -3.37
CA LEU A 37 5.82 -7.87 -2.94
C LEU A 37 5.02 -6.58 -2.81
N ALA A 38 4.15 -6.27 -3.76
CA ALA A 38 3.30 -5.08 -3.74
C ALA A 38 2.30 -5.12 -2.57
N MET A 39 1.62 -6.26 -2.36
CA MET A 39 0.65 -6.44 -1.28
C MET A 39 1.33 -6.38 0.10
N SER A 40 2.48 -7.03 0.26
CA SER A 40 3.22 -7.01 1.54
C SER A 40 3.81 -5.63 1.85
N LEU A 41 4.40 -4.94 0.88
CA LEU A 41 4.93 -3.59 1.07
C LEU A 41 3.81 -2.57 1.36
N GLY A 42 2.69 -2.66 0.64
CA GLY A 42 1.52 -1.82 0.89
C GLY A 42 0.91 -2.07 2.26
N THR A 43 0.80 -3.34 2.67
CA THR A 43 0.32 -3.70 4.01
C THR A 43 1.27 -3.23 5.10
N LEU A 44 2.59 -3.40 4.93
CA LEU A 44 3.59 -2.91 5.87
C LEU A 44 3.53 -1.38 6.03
N ALA A 45 3.45 -0.65 4.92
CA ALA A 45 3.32 0.81 4.96
C ALA A 45 2.02 1.25 5.67
N LEU A 46 0.90 0.57 5.41
CA LEU A 46 -0.36 0.80 6.10
C LEU A 46 -0.22 0.55 7.61
N TRP A 47 0.36 -0.57 8.02
CA TRP A 47 0.56 -0.89 9.43
C TRP A 47 1.49 0.10 10.13
N ILE A 48 2.57 0.51 9.48
CA ILE A 48 3.48 1.55 9.99
C ILE A 48 2.71 2.87 10.19
N ALA A 49 1.91 3.28 9.20
CA ALA A 49 1.09 4.48 9.31
C ALA A 49 0.07 4.37 10.45
N CYS A 50 -0.63 3.24 10.59
CA CYS A 50 -1.56 2.98 11.68
C CYS A 50 -0.88 3.02 13.05
N PHE A 51 0.33 2.44 13.17
CA PHE A 51 1.11 2.48 14.40
C PHE A 51 1.52 3.92 14.74
N LEU A 52 2.04 4.65 13.76
CA LEU A 52 2.49 6.03 13.95
C LEU A 52 1.34 6.94 14.35
N LEU A 53 0.17 6.79 13.71
CA LEU A 53 -1.08 7.47 14.09
C LEU A 53 -1.47 7.11 15.52
N THR A 54 -1.54 5.84 15.87
CA THR A 54 -1.97 5.40 17.21
C THR A 54 -1.03 5.90 18.31
N TYR A 55 0.28 5.92 18.06
CA TYR A 55 1.28 6.41 19.00
C TYR A 55 1.26 7.94 19.12
N THR A 56 1.12 8.64 18.00
CA THR A 56 1.25 10.10 17.94
C THR A 56 -0.07 10.81 18.29
N PHE A 57 -1.22 10.14 18.10
CA PHE A 57 -2.56 10.66 18.39
C PHE A 57 -2.76 11.12 19.84
N PRO A 58 -2.46 10.30 20.89
CA PRO A 58 -2.63 10.75 22.28
C PRO A 58 -1.72 11.94 22.62
N LEU A 59 -0.51 11.99 22.05
CA LEU A 59 0.46 13.07 22.29
C LEU A 59 0.00 14.40 21.66
N LEU A 60 -0.51 14.37 20.42
CA LEU A 60 -1.07 15.54 19.75
C LEU A 60 -2.41 15.97 20.34
N ASN A 61 -3.26 15.01 20.71
CA ASN A 61 -4.57 15.28 21.29
C ASN A 61 -4.45 15.98 22.66
N ALA A 62 -3.41 15.67 23.43
CA ALA A 62 -3.14 16.35 24.70
C ALA A 62 -2.70 17.82 24.54
N GLY A 63 -2.03 18.16 23.43
CA GLY A 63 -1.52 19.52 23.18
C GLY A 63 -2.46 20.42 22.38
N LEU A 64 -2.96 19.93 21.24
CA LEU A 64 -3.73 20.71 20.25
C LEU A 64 -5.24 20.40 20.26
N GLY A 65 -5.67 19.40 21.04
CA GLY A 65 -7.03 18.87 21.01
C GLY A 65 -7.33 18.03 19.76
N ALA A 66 -8.50 17.40 19.73
CA ALA A 66 -8.90 16.48 18.66
C ALA A 66 -8.91 17.18 17.29
N ALA A 67 -9.51 18.37 17.20
CA ALA A 67 -9.65 19.10 15.94
C ALA A 67 -8.29 19.48 15.31
N GLY A 68 -7.34 19.96 16.11
CA GLY A 68 -5.99 20.29 15.64
C GLY A 68 -5.20 19.05 15.21
N SER A 69 -5.36 17.95 15.94
CA SER A 69 -4.73 16.67 15.59
C SER A 69 -5.22 16.12 14.26
N PHE A 70 -6.54 16.12 14.02
CA PHE A 70 -7.13 15.67 12.75
C PHE A 70 -6.71 16.55 11.57
N LEU A 71 -6.65 17.88 11.74
CA LEU A 71 -6.18 18.78 10.69
C LEU A 71 -4.71 18.51 10.33
N LEU A 72 -3.85 18.30 11.33
CA LEU A 72 -2.43 18.07 11.12
C LEU A 72 -2.18 16.73 10.39
N TYR A 73 -2.89 15.66 10.78
CA TYR A 73 -2.88 14.40 10.02
C TYR A 73 -3.45 14.55 8.61
N GLY A 74 -4.52 15.34 8.44
CA GLY A 74 -5.09 15.64 7.13
C GLY A 74 -4.09 16.31 6.20
N VAL A 75 -3.31 17.27 6.70
CA VAL A 75 -2.24 17.94 5.94
C VAL A 75 -1.13 16.97 5.57
N ILE A 76 -0.70 16.11 6.50
CA ILE A 76 0.32 15.07 6.23
C ILE A 76 -0.17 14.11 5.14
N CYS A 77 -1.42 13.64 5.23
CA CYS A 77 -2.02 12.79 4.21
C CYS A 77 -2.13 13.50 2.86
N ALA A 78 -2.52 14.77 2.83
CA ALA A 78 -2.59 15.56 1.59
C ALA A 78 -1.20 15.76 0.95
N ALA A 79 -0.18 16.02 1.75
CA ALA A 79 1.22 16.10 1.29
C ALA A 79 1.70 14.75 0.74
N GLY A 80 1.39 13.65 1.43
CA GLY A 80 1.67 12.28 0.96
C GLY A 80 0.96 11.97 -0.36
N TYR A 81 -0.30 12.36 -0.50
CA TYR A 81 -1.07 12.22 -1.73
C TYR A 81 -0.45 13.02 -2.90
N LEU A 82 -0.05 14.27 -2.66
CA LEU A 82 0.65 15.09 -3.66
C LEU A 82 2.01 14.50 -4.05
N TYR A 83 2.75 13.94 -3.09
CA TYR A 83 4.02 13.27 -3.36
C TYR A 83 3.82 12.01 -4.20
N ILE A 84 2.81 11.19 -3.88
CA ILE A 84 2.45 10.01 -4.67
C ILE A 84 2.07 10.43 -6.08
N LEU A 85 1.23 11.46 -6.25
CA LEU A 85 0.83 11.97 -7.57
C LEU A 85 2.01 12.46 -8.42
N ARG A 86 3.06 13.02 -7.81
CA ARG A 86 4.23 13.53 -8.54
C ARG A 86 5.32 12.49 -8.79
N ASN A 87 5.61 11.65 -7.81
CA ASN A 87 6.78 10.75 -7.81
C ASN A 87 6.45 9.29 -8.14
N VAL A 88 5.18 8.87 -8.03
CA VAL A 88 4.76 7.54 -8.49
C VAL A 88 4.24 7.72 -9.92
N PRO A 89 5.04 7.43 -10.96
CA PRO A 89 4.51 7.39 -12.32
C PRO A 89 3.36 6.37 -12.34
N GLU A 90 2.22 6.76 -12.89
CA GLU A 90 1.02 5.91 -13.02
C GLU A 90 1.40 4.54 -13.59
N THR A 91 1.51 3.54 -12.72
CA THR A 91 1.66 2.13 -13.11
C THR A 91 0.31 1.51 -13.45
N LYS A 92 -0.76 2.31 -13.61
CA LYS A 92 -1.98 1.87 -14.29
C LYS A 92 -1.68 1.64 -15.77
N GLY A 93 -1.56 0.37 -16.16
CA GLY A 93 -1.58 -0.04 -17.56
C GLY A 93 -0.24 -0.37 -18.19
N ILE A 94 0.85 -0.44 -17.43
CA ILE A 94 2.07 -1.10 -17.93
C ILE A 94 1.83 -2.61 -17.86
N THR A 95 1.80 -3.27 -19.01
CA THR A 95 1.75 -4.73 -19.10
C THR A 95 3.03 -5.32 -18.50
N LEU A 96 2.87 -6.39 -17.73
CA LEU A 96 3.94 -7.11 -17.03
C LEU A 96 5.11 -7.50 -17.93
N GLU A 97 4.78 -7.78 -19.19
CA GLU A 97 5.71 -8.30 -20.20
C GLU A 97 6.80 -7.27 -20.51
N ALA A 98 6.46 -5.97 -20.55
CA ALA A 98 7.44 -4.91 -20.76
C ALA A 98 8.43 -4.79 -19.57
N LEU A 99 7.97 -5.07 -18.35
CA LEU A 99 8.82 -5.08 -17.16
C LEU A 99 9.67 -6.37 -17.07
N GLU A 100 9.14 -7.49 -17.57
CA GLU A 100 9.89 -8.75 -17.73
C GLU A 100 11.00 -8.64 -18.78
N GLU A 101 10.73 -8.06 -19.95
CA GLU A 101 11.75 -7.84 -20.98
C GLU A 101 12.86 -6.91 -20.48
N GLN A 102 12.53 -5.83 -19.77
CA GLN A 102 13.55 -4.91 -19.25
C GLN A 102 14.44 -5.54 -18.16
N LEU A 103 13.89 -6.39 -17.28
CA LEU A 103 14.67 -7.11 -16.28
C LEU A 103 15.47 -8.27 -16.87
N ALA A 104 14.90 -9.00 -17.84
CA ALA A 104 15.58 -10.07 -18.55
C ALA A 104 16.77 -9.53 -19.36
N GLN A 105 16.59 -8.43 -20.10
CA GLN A 105 17.66 -7.77 -20.84
C GLN A 105 18.78 -7.23 -19.93
N ARG A 106 18.45 -6.74 -18.73
CA ARG A 106 19.47 -6.32 -17.75
C ARG A 106 20.29 -7.48 -17.19
N HIS A 107 19.73 -8.68 -17.06
CA HIS A 107 20.49 -9.85 -16.58
C HIS A 107 21.39 -10.48 -17.65
N THR A 108 21.00 -10.49 -18.93
CA THR A 108 21.86 -10.98 -20.02
C THR A 108 23.00 -10.01 -20.34
N GLY A 109 22.75 -8.69 -20.29
CA GLY A 109 23.80 -7.68 -20.53
C GLY A 109 24.93 -7.71 -19.48
N VAL A 110 24.61 -7.94 -18.20
CA VAL A 110 25.61 -8.01 -17.12
C VAL A 110 26.44 -9.30 -17.18
N ASN A 111 25.84 -10.44 -17.54
CA ASN A 111 26.59 -11.70 -17.68
C ASN A 111 27.48 -11.72 -18.93
N ALA A 112 27.05 -11.10 -20.03
CA ALA A 112 27.87 -10.96 -21.23
C ALA A 112 29.09 -10.06 -20.99
N ALA A 113 28.91 -8.89 -20.34
CA ALA A 113 30.01 -8.00 -19.99
C ALA A 113 31.00 -8.66 -19.01
N LYS A 114 30.51 -9.49 -18.08
CA LYS A 114 31.35 -10.23 -17.14
C LYS A 114 32.14 -11.37 -17.80
N GLN A 115 31.64 -11.97 -18.88
CA GLN A 115 32.37 -12.98 -19.66
C GLN A 115 33.42 -12.36 -20.59
N GLU A 116 33.16 -11.16 -21.12
CA GLU A 116 34.13 -10.44 -21.97
C GLU A 116 35.29 -9.84 -21.17
N GLN A 117 35.07 -9.41 -19.92
CA GLN A 117 36.17 -8.98 -19.03
C GLN A 117 37.00 -10.13 -18.43
N MET A 118 36.54 -11.39 -18.54
CA MET A 118 37.24 -12.57 -18.01
C MET A 118 38.04 -13.33 -19.09
N ARG A 119 38.02 -12.86 -20.34
CA ARG A 119 38.69 -13.47 -21.49
C ARG A 119 39.79 -12.55 -22.02
#